data_AF-A0AAE1DRP0-F1
#
_entry.id   AF-A0AAE1DRP0-F1
#
_cell.length_a   1.000
_cell.length_b   1.000
_cell.length_c   1.000
_cell.angle_alpha   90.00
_cell.angle_beta   90.00
_cell.angle_gamma   90.00
#
_symmetry.space_group_name_H-M   'P 1'
#
loop_
_entity.id
_entity.type
_entity.pdbx_description
1 polymer ?
#
loop_
_entity_poly.entity_id
_entity_poly.type
_entity_poly.pdbx_seq_one_letter_code
_entity_poly.pdbx_strand_id
1 'polypeptide(L)'
;MDRGTLTSVRKKHQLFRKWQQTKDDLDYTACIRARNKAAKDCRQAKKRLEKTVAADCKKNPKAFWSYVKSKTTVRSGIGDLKKEDGTRTSSDQEKAETLNSFFQSVFTCEDKDQMPDPPSCTYDHALEDIEILEDSVTKLLKSLNTKKAAGPDGITPLLLADALTQPITLIFRKSLASGQIPQDWRSASVSPIYKKGSKLEPGNYRPKCSVLKLGSKKSGTKYTMKGKDNGEEHEIVLEEHVVEGPRCLCGQRPQF
;
A
#
# COMPACT_ATOMS: atom_id res chain seq x y z
N MET A 1 11.83 10.66 21.50
CA MET A 1 12.50 11.00 22.78
C MET A 1 11.47 11.70 23.65
N ASP A 2 11.47 11.48 24.96
CA ASP A 2 10.55 12.15 25.87
C ASP A 2 10.97 13.62 26.11
N ARG A 3 10.05 14.44 26.62
CA ARG A 3 10.30 15.87 26.86
C ARG A 3 11.42 16.10 27.88
N GLY A 4 11.57 15.20 28.85
CA GLY A 4 12.61 15.25 29.87
C GLY A 4 14.02 15.04 29.32
N THR A 5 14.23 14.00 28.49
CA THR A 5 15.51 13.74 27.82
C THR A 5 15.93 14.88 26.91
N LEU A 6 14.99 15.45 26.16
CA LEU A 6 15.28 16.61 25.31
C LEU A 6 15.75 17.81 26.14
N THR A 7 15.16 18.05 27.31
CA THR A 7 15.60 19.10 28.24
C THR A 7 17.03 18.84 28.74
N SER A 8 17.37 17.61 29.12
CA SER A 8 18.74 17.25 29.53
C SER A 8 19.75 17.41 28.39
N VAL A 9 19.39 17.06 27.14
CA VAL A 9 20.25 17.26 25.96
C VAL A 9 20.45 18.75 25.64
N ARG A 10 19.38 19.56 25.73
CA ARG A 10 19.45 21.02 25.56
C ARG A 10 20.35 21.65 26.63
N LYS A 11 20.18 21.26 27.89
CA LYS A 11 21.00 21.75 29.01
C LYS A 11 22.49 21.39 28.84
N LYS A 12 22.78 20.18 28.34
CA LYS A 12 24.15 19.79 27.95
C LYS A 12 24.73 20.75 26.89
N HIS A 13 23.99 21.05 25.83
CA HIS A 13 24.46 21.96 24.77
C HIS A 13 24.61 23.40 25.28
N GLN A 14 23.69 23.87 26.11
CA GLN A 14 23.74 25.22 26.70
C GLN A 14 24.99 25.40 27.57
N LEU A 15 25.24 24.46 28.48
CA LEU A 15 26.42 24.53 29.35
C LEU A 15 27.71 24.41 28.54
N PHE A 16 27.76 23.55 27.52
CA PHE A 16 28.92 23.44 26.64
C PHE A 16 29.24 24.77 25.93
N ARG A 17 28.22 25.47 25.42
CA ARG A 17 28.40 26.81 24.83
C ARG A 17 28.89 27.82 25.85
N LYS A 18 28.39 27.77 27.08
CA LYS A 18 28.84 28.64 28.18
C LYS A 18 30.31 28.41 28.49
N TRP A 19 30.73 27.16 28.67
CA TRP A 19 32.15 26.81 28.88
C TRP A 19 33.05 27.22 27.70
N GLN A 20 32.56 27.14 26.46
CA GLN A 20 33.32 27.61 25.31
C GLN A 20 33.64 29.12 25.38
N GLN A 21 32.78 29.91 26.01
CA GLN A 21 32.96 31.35 26.19
C GLN A 21 33.82 31.69 27.41
N THR A 22 33.55 31.04 28.55
CA THR A 22 34.22 31.36 29.82
C THR A 22 35.57 30.68 29.98
N LYS A 23 35.76 29.49 29.38
CA LYS A 23 36.93 28.60 29.55
C LYS A 23 37.30 28.31 31.01
N ASP A 24 36.31 28.46 31.90
CA ASP A 24 36.47 28.26 33.34
C ASP A 24 36.29 26.79 33.75
N ASP A 25 37.00 26.39 34.79
CA ASP A 25 37.01 25.01 35.30
C ASP A 25 35.69 24.64 35.98
N LEU A 26 35.02 25.57 36.68
CA LEU A 26 33.72 25.28 37.29
C LEU A 26 32.67 25.02 36.22
N ASP A 27 32.66 25.82 35.16
CA ASP A 27 31.79 25.62 33.99
C ASP A 27 32.11 24.30 33.26
N TYR A 28 33.37 23.87 33.22
CA TYR A 28 33.76 22.57 32.67
C TYR A 28 33.18 21.41 33.49
N THR A 29 33.27 21.44 34.82
CA THR A 29 32.68 20.39 35.67
C THR A 29 31.16 20.33 35.54
N ALA A 30 30.49 21.48 35.35
CA ALA A 30 29.05 21.55 35.11
C ALA A 30 28.68 20.93 33.76
N CYS A 31 29.48 21.15 32.72
CA CYS A 31 29.32 20.52 31.40
C CYS A 31 29.42 18.99 31.48
N ILE A 32 30.43 18.45 32.18
CA ILE A 32 30.60 17.00 32.34
C ILE A 32 29.40 16.41 33.06
N ARG A 33 28.95 17.03 34.17
CA ARG A 33 27.75 16.59 34.91
C ARG A 33 26.51 16.57 34.01
N ALA A 34 26.29 17.61 33.23
CA ALA A 34 25.17 17.68 32.30
C ALA A 34 25.27 16.66 31.15
N ARG A 35 26.48 16.41 30.63
CA ARG A 35 26.74 15.36 29.63
C ARG A 35 26.42 13.98 30.17
N ASN A 36 26.89 13.64 31.37
CA ASN A 36 26.65 12.35 32.00
C ASN A 36 25.16 12.15 32.31
N LYS A 37 24.48 13.21 32.77
CA LYS A 37 23.02 13.21 32.97
C LYS A 37 22.28 12.97 31.65
N ALA A 38 22.59 13.73 30.60
CA ALA A 38 21.97 13.54 29.29
C ALA A 38 22.21 12.13 28.72
N ALA A 39 23.43 11.58 28.88
CA ALA A 39 23.74 10.23 28.46
C ALA A 39 22.96 9.17 29.25
N LYS A 40 22.82 9.34 30.57
CA LYS A 40 21.98 8.47 31.43
C LYS A 40 20.52 8.53 31.02
N ASP A 41 19.98 9.73 30.86
CA ASP A 41 18.57 9.94 30.52
C ASP A 41 18.27 9.35 29.12
N CYS A 42 19.14 9.57 28.12
CA CYS A 42 19.00 8.98 26.78
C CYS A 42 19.01 7.45 26.82
N ARG A 43 19.92 6.83 27.59
CA ARG A 43 19.94 5.37 27.78
C ARG A 43 18.66 4.87 28.43
N GLN A 44 18.16 5.58 29.44
CA GLN A 44 16.94 5.20 30.14
C GLN A 44 15.70 5.34 29.24
N ALA A 45 15.58 6.42 28.47
CA ALA A 45 14.49 6.60 27.50
C ALA A 45 14.51 5.54 26.39
N LYS A 46 15.69 5.18 25.88
CA LYS A 46 15.83 4.07 24.91
C LYS A 46 15.34 2.75 25.52
N LYS A 47 15.79 2.41 26.74
CA LYS A 47 15.36 1.19 27.45
C LYS A 47 13.85 1.16 27.71
N ARG A 48 13.25 2.31 28.05
CA ARG A 48 11.78 2.43 28.24
C ARG A 48 11.03 2.20 26.94
N LEU A 49 11.49 2.80 25.84
CA LEU A 49 10.92 2.60 24.52
C LEU A 49 10.98 1.12 24.11
N GLU A 50 12.15 0.49 24.24
CA GLU A 50 12.34 -0.94 23.91
C GLU A 50 11.41 -1.84 24.73
N LYS A 51 11.29 -1.59 26.04
CA LYS A 51 10.35 -2.32 26.90
C LYS A 51 8.89 -2.16 26.46
N THR A 52 8.49 -0.94 26.10
CA THR A 52 7.12 -0.66 25.66
C THR A 52 6.82 -1.37 24.34
N VAL A 53 7.73 -1.24 23.36
CA VAL A 53 7.61 -1.88 22.05
C VAL A 53 7.60 -3.41 22.17
N ALA A 54 8.38 -3.98 23.09
CA ALA A 54 8.39 -5.42 23.36
C ALA A 54 7.09 -5.89 24.04
N ALA A 55 6.59 -5.15 25.04
CA ALA A 55 5.34 -5.47 25.73
C ALA A 55 4.14 -5.42 24.77
N ASP A 56 4.12 -4.43 23.89
CA ASP A 56 3.03 -4.23 22.93
C ASP A 56 3.21 -5.01 21.62
N CYS A 57 4.22 -5.87 21.49
CA CYS A 57 4.53 -6.54 20.22
C CYS A 57 3.34 -7.34 19.66
N LYS A 58 2.52 -7.96 20.51
CA LYS A 58 1.32 -8.71 20.11
C LYS A 58 0.14 -7.79 19.76
N LYS A 59 -0.01 -6.66 20.45
CA LYS A 59 -1.11 -5.70 20.25
C LYS A 59 -0.86 -4.75 19.08
N ASN A 60 0.40 -4.37 18.89
CA ASN A 60 0.85 -3.48 17.82
C ASN A 60 2.13 -4.02 17.15
N PRO A 61 2.01 -5.09 16.33
CA PRO A 61 3.14 -5.65 15.59
C PRO A 61 3.83 -4.62 14.69
N LYS A 62 3.08 -3.61 14.20
CA LYS A 62 3.60 -2.57 13.30
C LYS A 62 4.64 -1.69 14.00
N ALA A 63 4.41 -1.28 15.25
CA ALA A 63 5.37 -0.51 16.02
C ALA A 63 6.65 -1.30 16.30
N PHE A 64 6.51 -2.59 16.61
CA PHE A 64 7.65 -3.51 16.78
C PHE A 64 8.50 -3.62 15.51
N TRP A 65 7.90 -3.99 14.38
CA TRP A 65 8.64 -4.12 13.12
C TRP A 65 9.20 -2.78 12.63
N SER A 66 8.52 -1.66 12.89
CA SER A 66 9.06 -0.33 12.63
C SER A 66 10.31 -0.05 13.46
N TYR A 67 10.32 -0.41 14.75
CA TYR A 67 11.49 -0.26 15.60
C TYR A 67 12.65 -1.15 15.12
N VAL A 68 12.39 -2.43 14.86
CA VAL A 68 13.39 -3.37 14.33
C VAL A 68 14.00 -2.84 13.04
N LYS A 69 13.17 -2.43 12.08
CA LYS A 69 13.62 -1.88 10.79
C LYS A 69 14.45 -0.62 10.94
N SER A 70 14.17 0.23 11.95
CA SER A 70 14.98 1.41 12.25
C SER A 70 16.37 1.08 12.82
N LYS A 71 16.56 -0.15 13.31
CA LYS A 71 17.83 -0.66 13.86
C LYS A 71 18.57 -1.56 12.88
N THR A 72 17.89 -2.08 11.86
CA THR A 72 18.50 -2.87 10.80
C THR A 72 19.28 -1.97 9.83
N THR A 73 20.56 -2.29 9.61
CA THR A 73 21.44 -1.60 8.64
C THR A 73 21.15 -2.00 7.19
N VAL A 74 20.70 -3.23 6.97
CA VAL A 74 20.30 -3.72 5.64
C VAL A 74 18.94 -3.11 5.28
N ARG A 75 18.94 -2.17 4.35
CA ARG A 75 17.69 -1.71 3.73
C ARG A 75 17.24 -2.78 2.73
N SER A 76 16.02 -3.27 2.91
CA SER A 76 15.40 -4.24 1.99
C SER A 76 15.04 -3.55 0.67
N GLY A 77 16.03 -3.33 -0.20
CA GLY A 77 15.85 -2.94 -1.59
C GLY A 77 15.80 -4.16 -2.51
N ILE A 78 15.44 -3.93 -3.77
CA ILE A 78 15.58 -4.95 -4.82
C ILE A 78 17.08 -5.08 -5.10
N GLY A 79 17.61 -6.29 -4.92
CA GLY A 79 18.99 -6.60 -5.28
C GLY A 79 19.17 -6.59 -6.79
N ASP A 80 20.41 -6.73 -7.25
CA ASP A 80 20.67 -6.76 -8.69
C ASP A 80 20.03 -7.99 -9.31
N LEU A 81 19.35 -7.80 -10.44
CA LEU A 81 18.62 -8.84 -11.15
C LEU A 81 19.45 -9.34 -12.32
N LYS A 82 19.26 -10.62 -12.66
CA LYS A 82 19.81 -11.23 -13.87
C LYS A 82 18.93 -10.83 -15.05
N LYS A 83 19.55 -10.26 -16.07
CA LYS A 83 18.92 -9.94 -17.35
C LYS A 83 18.91 -11.17 -18.26
N GLU A 84 18.13 -11.12 -19.34
CA GLU A 84 18.06 -12.19 -20.35
C GLU A 84 19.41 -12.39 -21.06
N ASP A 85 20.19 -11.31 -21.22
CA ASP A 85 21.55 -11.34 -21.79
C ASP A 85 22.61 -11.99 -20.87
N GLY A 86 22.22 -12.42 -19.67
CA GLY A 86 23.10 -13.02 -18.67
C GLY A 86 23.87 -12.02 -17.79
N THR A 87 23.78 -10.72 -18.08
CA THR A 87 24.37 -9.66 -17.25
C THR A 87 23.49 -9.31 -16.04
N ARG A 88 23.98 -8.41 -15.17
CA ARG A 88 23.25 -7.94 -13.98
C ARG A 88 22.84 -6.48 -14.15
N THR A 89 21.69 -6.14 -13.60
CA THR A 89 21.23 -4.74 -13.53
C THR A 89 22.16 -3.91 -12.65
N SER A 90 22.51 -2.71 -13.11
CA SER A 90 23.40 -1.81 -12.36
C SER A 90 22.68 -0.63 -11.70
N SER A 91 21.50 -0.27 -12.22
CA SER A 91 20.71 0.87 -11.76
C SER A 91 19.31 0.46 -11.31
N ASP A 92 18.67 1.29 -10.50
CA ASP A 92 17.28 1.05 -10.07
C ASP A 92 16.29 1.13 -11.24
N GLN A 93 16.60 1.93 -12.26
CA GLN A 93 15.82 2.00 -13.50
C GLN A 93 15.89 0.67 -14.26
N GLU A 94 17.09 0.12 -14.47
CA GLU A 94 17.25 -1.19 -15.12
C GLU A 94 16.54 -2.31 -14.35
N LYS A 95 16.55 -2.26 -13.01
CA LYS A 95 15.81 -3.23 -12.18
C LYS A 95 14.30 -3.13 -12.42
N ALA A 96 13.77 -1.91 -12.49
CA ALA A 96 12.35 -1.68 -12.74
C ALA A 96 11.94 -2.17 -14.13
N GLU A 97 12.74 -1.86 -15.16
CA GLU A 97 12.51 -2.30 -16.54
C GLU A 97 12.57 -3.82 -16.67
N THR A 98 13.59 -4.46 -16.08
CA THR A 98 13.74 -5.92 -16.11
C THR A 98 12.53 -6.63 -15.49
N LEU A 99 12.05 -6.11 -14.35
CA LEU A 99 10.84 -6.66 -13.71
C LEU A 99 9.59 -6.37 -14.52
N ASN A 100 9.48 -5.19 -15.13
CA ASN A 100 8.33 -4.82 -15.94
C ASN A 100 8.23 -5.71 -17.18
N SER A 101 9.32 -5.93 -17.90
CA SER A 101 9.36 -6.83 -19.06
C SER A 101 8.97 -8.26 -18.68
N PHE A 102 9.50 -8.76 -17.55
CA PHE A 102 9.10 -10.06 -17.04
C PHE A 102 7.62 -10.11 -16.63
N PHE A 103 7.10 -9.09 -15.96
CA PHE A 103 5.68 -9.06 -15.59
C PHE A 103 4.78 -9.01 -16.83
N GLN A 104 5.14 -8.25 -17.86
CA GLN A 104 4.43 -8.23 -19.13
C GLN A 104 4.43 -9.59 -19.83
N SER A 105 5.56 -10.30 -19.82
CA SER A 105 5.67 -11.59 -20.52
C SER A 105 4.84 -12.72 -19.90
N VAL A 106 4.53 -12.63 -18.60
CA VAL A 106 3.66 -13.60 -17.93
C VAL A 106 2.16 -13.27 -18.05
N PHE A 107 1.80 -12.10 -18.58
CA PHE A 107 0.39 -11.79 -18.88
C PHE A 107 -0.02 -12.45 -20.20
N THR A 108 -1.21 -13.04 -20.19
CA THR A 108 -1.82 -13.60 -21.39
C THR A 108 -2.25 -12.47 -22.33
N CYS A 109 -1.75 -12.50 -23.56
CA CYS A 109 -2.34 -11.71 -24.64
C CYS A 109 -3.52 -12.51 -25.20
N GLU A 110 -4.74 -12.05 -24.95
CA GLU A 110 -5.93 -12.73 -25.48
C GLU A 110 -6.10 -12.42 -26.97
N ASP A 111 -6.33 -13.46 -27.74
CA ASP A 111 -6.71 -13.35 -29.15
C ASP A 111 -8.15 -12.85 -29.23
N LYS A 112 -8.33 -11.60 -29.63
CA LYS A 112 -9.64 -10.98 -29.77
C LYS A 112 -10.39 -11.48 -31.01
N ASP A 113 -9.70 -12.11 -31.95
CA ASP A 113 -10.27 -12.54 -33.21
C ASP A 113 -10.95 -13.92 -33.10
N GLN A 114 -10.64 -14.69 -32.05
CA GLN A 114 -11.18 -16.04 -31.80
C GLN A 114 -12.02 -16.14 -30.52
N MET A 115 -12.68 -15.05 -30.12
CA MET A 115 -13.55 -15.09 -28.95
C MET A 115 -14.87 -15.81 -29.33
N PRO A 116 -15.25 -16.91 -28.64
CA PRO A 116 -16.50 -17.61 -28.93
C PRO A 116 -17.68 -16.69 -28.65
N ASP A 117 -18.70 -16.77 -29.51
CA ASP A 117 -19.93 -16.02 -29.29
C ASP A 117 -20.56 -16.42 -27.95
N PRO A 118 -21.04 -15.43 -27.15
CA PRO A 118 -21.74 -15.74 -25.93
C PRO A 118 -22.97 -16.61 -26.25
N PRO A 119 -23.31 -17.59 -25.40
CA PRO A 119 -24.50 -18.41 -25.61
C PRO A 119 -25.74 -17.51 -25.73
N SER A 120 -26.61 -17.82 -26.68
CA SER A 120 -27.91 -17.13 -26.81
C SER A 120 -28.77 -17.45 -25.59
N CYS A 121 -28.81 -16.53 -24.64
CA CYS A 121 -29.68 -16.58 -23.47
C CYS A 121 -30.89 -15.67 -23.72
N THR A 122 -32.10 -16.21 -23.53
CA THR A 122 -33.32 -15.39 -23.45
C THR A 122 -33.47 -14.90 -22.02
N TYR A 123 -33.47 -13.58 -21.84
CA TYR A 123 -33.72 -12.95 -20.55
C TYR A 123 -35.17 -12.45 -20.53
N ASP A 124 -35.91 -12.77 -19.47
CA ASP A 124 -37.31 -12.29 -19.30
C ASP A 124 -37.37 -10.76 -19.08
N HIS A 125 -36.25 -10.18 -18.63
CA HIS A 125 -36.10 -8.77 -18.34
C HIS A 125 -34.77 -8.26 -18.91
N ALA A 126 -34.83 -7.15 -19.64
CA ALA A 126 -33.63 -6.44 -20.07
C ALA A 126 -33.18 -5.49 -18.95
N LEU A 127 -31.87 -5.42 -18.69
CA LEU A 127 -31.31 -4.38 -17.84
C LEU A 127 -31.26 -3.08 -18.65
N GLU A 128 -32.27 -2.23 -18.48
CA GLU A 128 -32.43 -1.01 -19.27
C GLU A 128 -31.57 0.13 -18.71
N ASP A 129 -31.69 0.42 -17.41
CA ASP A 129 -30.99 1.53 -16.77
C ASP A 129 -30.24 1.10 -15.50
N ILE A 130 -28.98 1.55 -15.40
CA ILE A 130 -28.18 1.41 -14.19
C ILE A 130 -27.95 2.81 -13.62
N GLU A 131 -28.70 3.14 -12.57
CA GLU A 131 -28.54 4.42 -11.88
C GLU A 131 -27.45 4.36 -10.80
N ILE A 132 -26.44 5.21 -10.93
CA ILE A 132 -25.40 5.37 -9.92
C ILE A 132 -25.81 6.49 -8.96
N LEU A 133 -26.28 6.12 -7.77
CA LEU A 133 -26.70 7.06 -6.72
C LEU A 133 -25.52 7.59 -5.90
N GLU A 134 -25.55 8.88 -5.54
CA GLU A 134 -24.49 9.53 -4.77
C GLU A 134 -24.36 8.96 -3.35
N ASP A 135 -25.48 8.57 -2.72
CA ASP A 135 -25.48 7.94 -1.40
C ASP A 135 -24.73 6.60 -1.40
N SER A 136 -24.93 5.80 -2.46
CA SER A 136 -24.23 4.53 -2.65
C SER A 136 -22.71 4.76 -2.79
N VAL A 137 -22.32 5.76 -3.57
CA VAL A 137 -20.91 6.16 -3.73
C VAL A 137 -20.34 6.65 -2.40
N THR A 138 -21.06 7.49 -1.67
CA THR A 138 -20.64 8.00 -0.36
C THR A 138 -20.38 6.86 0.63
N LYS A 139 -21.31 5.89 0.70
CA LYS A 139 -21.18 4.72 1.57
C LYS A 139 -19.96 3.89 1.20
N LEU A 140 -19.70 3.68 -0.08
CA LEU A 140 -18.51 2.98 -0.57
C LEU A 140 -17.23 3.71 -0.21
N LEU A 141 -17.16 5.03 -0.44
CA LEU A 141 -16.00 5.86 -0.13
C LEU A 141 -15.69 5.90 1.37
N LYS A 142 -16.72 6.05 2.23
CA LYS A 142 -16.57 5.99 3.69
C LYS A 142 -16.11 4.61 4.18
N SER A 143 -16.43 3.55 3.45
CA SER A 143 -15.96 2.21 3.78
C SER A 143 -14.47 1.98 3.48
N LEU A 144 -13.81 2.87 2.72
CA LEU A 144 -12.41 2.70 2.33
C LEU A 144 -11.48 2.73 3.54
N ASN A 145 -10.44 1.91 3.49
CA ASN A 145 -9.41 1.92 4.53
C ASN A 145 -8.53 3.17 4.38
N THR A 146 -8.72 4.13 5.29
CA THR A 146 -8.00 5.42 5.35
C THR A 146 -6.49 5.28 5.52
N LYS A 147 -6.01 4.13 6.02
CA LYS A 147 -4.57 3.88 6.26
C LYS A 147 -3.82 3.37 5.03
N LYS A 148 -4.49 3.16 3.88
CA LYS A 148 -3.83 2.69 2.66
C LYS A 148 -3.13 3.85 1.93
N ALA A 149 -1.96 3.57 1.33
CA ALA A 149 -1.14 4.54 0.57
C ALA A 149 -1.88 5.19 -0.60
N ALA A 150 -1.56 6.45 -0.91
CA ALA A 150 -2.09 7.14 -2.09
C ALA A 150 -1.72 6.40 -3.40
N GLY A 151 -2.53 6.60 -4.43
CA GLY A 151 -2.19 6.17 -5.78
C GLY A 151 -1.15 7.10 -6.43
N PRO A 152 -0.83 6.90 -7.71
CA PRO A 152 0.08 7.78 -8.46
C PRO A 152 -0.43 9.24 -8.56
N ASP A 153 -1.73 9.42 -8.36
CA ASP A 153 -2.44 10.70 -8.30
C ASP A 153 -2.26 11.48 -6.98
N GLY A 154 -1.68 10.85 -5.96
CA GLY A 154 -1.46 11.48 -4.65
C GLY A 154 -2.70 11.60 -3.76
N ILE A 155 -3.88 11.17 -4.21
CA ILE A 155 -5.12 11.28 -3.43
C ILE A 155 -5.18 10.14 -2.39
N THR A 156 -5.31 10.53 -1.12
CA THR A 156 -5.48 9.58 -0.02
C THR A 156 -6.95 9.20 0.16
N PRO A 157 -7.28 7.97 0.61
CA PRO A 157 -8.67 7.60 0.86
C PRO A 157 -9.36 8.44 1.92
N LEU A 158 -8.58 9.09 2.79
CA LEU A 158 -9.10 10.04 3.77
C LEU A 158 -9.73 11.26 3.09
N LEU A 159 -9.18 11.71 1.97
CA LEU A 159 -9.69 12.88 1.23
C LEU A 159 -10.92 12.54 0.38
N LEU A 160 -11.05 11.29 -0.07
CA LEU A 160 -12.11 10.87 -0.98
C LEU A 160 -13.51 10.91 -0.34
N ALA A 161 -13.64 10.58 0.95
CA ALA A 161 -14.94 10.33 1.56
C ALA A 161 -15.80 11.57 1.80
N ASP A 162 -15.17 12.75 1.98
CA ASP A 162 -15.89 13.95 2.41
C ASP A 162 -16.03 15.02 1.31
N ALA A 163 -15.07 15.11 0.37
CA ALA A 163 -15.01 16.21 -0.59
C ALA A 163 -15.26 15.80 -2.07
N LEU A 164 -15.14 14.52 -2.40
CA LEU A 164 -15.06 14.07 -3.80
C LEU A 164 -16.22 13.18 -4.25
N THR A 165 -17.20 12.90 -3.39
CA THR A 165 -18.34 12.03 -3.73
C THR A 165 -19.07 12.45 -5.00
N GLN A 166 -19.48 13.71 -5.07
CA GLN A 166 -20.23 14.25 -6.22
C GLN A 166 -19.44 14.15 -7.54
N PRO A 167 -18.17 14.64 -7.64
CA PRO A 167 -17.41 14.51 -8.89
C PRO A 167 -17.12 13.05 -9.25
N ILE A 168 -16.87 12.18 -8.27
CA ILE A 168 -16.67 10.74 -8.50
C ILE A 168 -17.94 10.11 -9.09
N THR A 169 -19.11 10.43 -8.56
CA THR A 169 -20.40 9.94 -9.04
C THR A 169 -20.63 10.35 -10.50
N LEU A 170 -20.31 11.60 -10.85
CA LEU A 170 -20.41 12.09 -12.22
C LEU A 170 -19.46 11.35 -13.18
N ILE A 171 -18.22 11.08 -12.75
CA ILE A 171 -17.26 10.32 -13.55
C ILE A 171 -17.77 8.90 -13.81
N PHE A 172 -18.29 8.22 -12.79
CA PHE A 172 -18.85 6.88 -12.96
C PHE A 172 -20.04 6.86 -13.92
N ARG A 173 -20.99 7.80 -13.80
CA ARG A 173 -22.12 7.91 -14.72
C ARG A 173 -21.65 8.15 -16.16
N LYS A 174 -20.69 9.06 -16.37
CA LYS A 174 -20.11 9.32 -17.69
C LYS A 174 -19.34 8.11 -18.23
N SER A 175 -18.62 7.39 -17.38
CA SER A 175 -17.87 6.20 -17.78
C SER A 175 -18.78 5.06 -18.19
N LEU A 176 -19.93 4.91 -17.51
CA LEU A 176 -20.94 3.92 -17.85
C LEU A 176 -21.63 4.28 -19.17
N ALA A 177 -22.03 5.54 -19.35
CA ALA A 177 -22.69 6.00 -20.58
C ALA A 177 -21.79 5.99 -21.81
N SER A 178 -20.50 6.33 -21.66
CA SER A 178 -19.56 6.38 -22.79
C SER A 178 -18.79 5.07 -23.03
N GLY A 179 -18.86 4.12 -22.10
CA GLY A 179 -18.00 2.92 -22.11
C GLY A 179 -16.50 3.22 -21.94
N GLN A 180 -16.12 4.45 -21.59
CA GLN A 180 -14.73 4.87 -21.49
C GLN A 180 -14.35 5.24 -20.05
N ILE A 181 -13.25 4.66 -19.57
CA ILE A 181 -12.66 5.02 -18.27
C ILE A 181 -11.63 6.16 -18.42
N PRO A 182 -11.50 7.04 -17.41
CA PRO A 182 -10.48 8.09 -17.41
C PRO A 182 -9.08 7.52 -17.62
N GLN A 183 -8.25 8.23 -18.39
CA GLN A 183 -6.88 7.79 -18.68
C GLN A 183 -6.05 7.61 -17.41
N ASP A 184 -6.19 8.54 -16.46
CA ASP A 184 -5.47 8.50 -15.17
C ASP A 184 -5.76 7.20 -14.40
N TRP A 185 -6.97 6.63 -14.54
CA TRP A 185 -7.36 5.39 -13.86
C TRP A 185 -6.75 4.14 -14.49
N ARG A 186 -6.16 4.25 -15.69
CA ARG A 186 -5.44 3.17 -16.37
C ARG A 186 -4.00 3.05 -15.90
N SER A 187 -3.49 4.06 -15.19
CA SER A 187 -2.13 4.07 -14.66
C SER A 187 -2.08 3.51 -13.25
N ALA A 188 -1.07 2.68 -12.98
CA ALA A 188 -0.85 2.06 -11.68
C ALA A 188 0.63 2.10 -11.31
N SER A 189 0.93 2.31 -10.03
CA SER A 189 2.28 2.09 -9.52
C SER A 189 2.43 0.61 -9.17
N VAL A 190 3.40 -0.06 -9.78
CA VAL A 190 3.68 -1.49 -9.56
C VAL A 190 4.89 -1.63 -8.64
N SER A 191 4.70 -2.24 -7.49
CA SER A 191 5.77 -2.57 -6.54
C SER A 191 6.04 -4.08 -6.56
N PRO A 192 7.25 -4.53 -6.89
CA PRO A 192 7.58 -5.94 -6.88
C PRO A 192 7.72 -6.46 -5.44
N ILE A 193 7.14 -7.62 -5.16
CA ILE A 193 7.25 -8.32 -3.88
C ILE A 193 7.97 -9.63 -4.08
N TYR A 194 9.13 -9.75 -3.44
CA TYR A 194 9.87 -11.01 -3.41
C TYR A 194 9.05 -12.13 -2.75
N LYS A 195 8.97 -13.28 -3.41
CA LYS A 195 8.23 -14.47 -2.96
C LYS A 195 9.16 -15.51 -2.33
N LYS A 196 9.98 -16.21 -3.13
CA LYS A 196 10.87 -17.31 -2.72
C LYS A 196 11.95 -17.56 -3.79
N GLY A 197 13.02 -18.29 -3.46
CA GLY A 197 14.07 -18.67 -4.43
C GLY A 197 15.29 -17.73 -4.43
N SER A 198 15.87 -17.49 -5.60
CA SER A 198 16.97 -16.53 -5.77
C SER A 198 16.40 -15.13 -5.97
N LYS A 199 16.91 -14.13 -5.23
CA LYS A 199 16.55 -12.71 -5.41
C LYS A 199 17.09 -12.10 -6.71
N LEU A 200 17.99 -12.80 -7.39
CA LEU A 200 18.54 -12.38 -8.68
C LEU A 200 17.56 -12.64 -9.82
N GLU A 201 16.64 -13.59 -9.66
CA GLU A 201 15.73 -14.01 -10.73
C GLU A 201 14.43 -13.18 -10.69
N PRO A 202 14.06 -12.47 -11.78
CA PRO A 202 12.81 -11.70 -11.86
C PRO A 202 11.57 -12.53 -11.56
N GLY A 203 11.54 -13.81 -11.97
CA GLY A 203 10.42 -14.73 -11.75
C GLY A 203 10.08 -15.05 -10.28
N ASN A 204 10.97 -14.69 -9.36
CA ASN A 204 10.76 -14.85 -7.93
C ASN A 204 10.09 -13.63 -7.28
N TYR A 205 9.71 -12.62 -8.07
CA TYR A 205 8.95 -11.46 -7.64
C TYR A 205 7.50 -11.52 -8.15
N ARG A 206 6.59 -10.95 -7.37
CA ARG A 206 5.18 -10.78 -7.73
C ARG A 206 4.87 -9.30 -7.92
N PRO A 207 4.14 -8.90 -8.97
CA PRO A 207 3.70 -7.52 -9.10
C PRO A 207 2.62 -7.25 -8.05
N LYS A 208 2.81 -6.18 -7.26
CA LYS A 208 1.75 -5.61 -6.44
C LYS A 208 1.39 -4.24 -6.98
N CYS A 209 0.21 -4.14 -7.58
CA CYS A 209 -0.30 -2.88 -8.09
C CYS A 209 -0.93 -2.06 -6.96
N SER A 210 -0.54 -0.79 -6.88
CA SER A 210 -1.30 0.27 -6.23
C SER A 210 -1.95 1.11 -7.30
N VAL A 211 -3.26 0.92 -7.46
CA VAL A 211 -4.12 1.70 -8.36
C VAL A 211 -4.81 2.83 -7.59
N LEU A 212 -5.30 3.82 -8.33
CA LEU A 212 -6.37 4.71 -7.91
C LEU A 212 -7.51 3.91 -7.27
N LYS A 213 -7.84 4.20 -6.00
CA LYS A 213 -8.67 3.31 -5.17
C LYS A 213 -10.15 3.31 -5.49
N LEU A 214 -10.59 4.08 -6.48
CA LEU A 214 -11.97 4.04 -6.94
C LEU A 214 -12.32 2.69 -7.60
N GLY A 215 -11.32 1.98 -8.14
CA GLY A 215 -11.49 0.61 -8.66
C GLY A 215 -10.87 -0.50 -7.80
N SER A 216 -10.43 -0.22 -6.57
CA SER A 216 -9.74 -1.22 -5.74
C SER A 216 -10.69 -2.11 -4.93
N LYS A 217 -10.88 -3.34 -5.43
CA LYS A 217 -11.63 -4.45 -4.81
C LYS A 217 -11.27 -4.65 -3.33
N LYS A 218 -12.28 -4.72 -2.46
CA LYS A 218 -12.17 -5.38 -1.14
C LYS A 218 -12.55 -6.85 -1.36
N SER A 219 -11.62 -7.77 -1.12
CA SER A 219 -11.90 -9.21 -1.12
C SER A 219 -13.09 -9.52 -0.19
N GLY A 220 -14.14 -10.15 -0.73
CA GLY A 220 -15.34 -10.56 0.03
C GLY A 220 -16.42 -9.48 0.21
N THR A 221 -16.42 -8.42 -0.61
CA THR A 221 -17.51 -7.42 -0.55
C THR A 221 -18.70 -7.93 -1.35
N LYS A 222 -19.80 -8.24 -0.66
CA LYS A 222 -21.11 -8.44 -1.30
C LYS A 222 -21.59 -7.08 -1.79
N TYR A 223 -21.88 -6.97 -3.09
CA TYR A 223 -22.48 -5.77 -3.65
C TYR A 223 -24.00 -5.98 -3.62
N THR A 224 -24.67 -5.23 -2.74
CA THR A 224 -26.12 -5.12 -2.74
C THR A 224 -26.50 -3.94 -3.61
N MET A 225 -27.09 -4.22 -4.77
CA MET A 225 -27.72 -3.20 -5.60
C MET A 225 -29.23 -3.27 -5.35
N LYS A 226 -29.81 -2.12 -5.02
CA LYS A 226 -31.26 -1.96 -4.93
C LYS A 226 -31.75 -1.41 -6.26
N GLY A 227 -32.54 -2.20 -6.98
CA GLY A 227 -33.32 -1.76 -8.12
C GLY A 227 -34.76 -1.47 -7.70
N LYS A 228 -35.42 -0.51 -8.37
CA LYS A 228 -36.86 -0.29 -8.25
C LYS A 228 -37.47 -0.53 -9.63
N ASP A 229 -38.32 -1.54 -9.74
CA ASP A 229 -39.15 -1.78 -10.91
C ASP A 229 -40.62 -1.66 -10.48
N ASN A 230 -41.40 -0.80 -11.15
CA ASN A 230 -42.84 -0.62 -10.95
C ASN A 230 -43.32 -0.44 -9.49
N GLY A 231 -42.50 0.14 -8.62
CA GLY A 231 -42.85 0.40 -7.22
C GLY A 231 -42.48 -0.71 -6.23
N GLU A 232 -41.93 -1.83 -6.70
CA GLU A 232 -41.40 -2.90 -5.86
C GLU A 232 -39.86 -2.78 -5.73
N GLU A 233 -39.34 -2.86 -4.50
CA GLU A 233 -37.91 -2.86 -4.23
C GLU A 233 -37.35 -4.26 -4.45
N HIS A 234 -36.46 -4.41 -5.44
CA HIS A 234 -35.73 -5.66 -5.67
C HIS A 234 -34.29 -5.55 -5.14
N GLU A 235 -33.95 -6.48 -4.25
CA GLU A 235 -32.60 -6.61 -3.69
C GLU A 235 -31.82 -7.64 -4.51
N ILE A 236 -30.96 -7.16 -5.40
CA ILE A 236 -30.05 -8.03 -6.17
C ILE A 236 -28.75 -8.13 -5.39
N VAL A 237 -28.53 -9.31 -4.81
CA VAL A 237 -27.26 -9.68 -4.17
C VAL A 237 -26.37 -10.32 -5.22
N LEU A 238 -25.47 -9.52 -5.80
CA LEU A 238 -24.42 -10.06 -6.65
C LEU A 238 -23.34 -10.69 -5.75
N GLU A 239 -23.43 -12.01 -5.56
CA GLU A 239 -22.28 -12.80 -5.15
C GLU A 239 -21.41 -13.04 -6.38
N GLU A 240 -20.33 -12.26 -6.52
CA GLU A 240 -19.25 -12.65 -7.43
C GLU A 240 -18.66 -13.96 -6.92
N HIS A 241 -18.99 -15.08 -7.60
CA HIS A 241 -18.11 -16.23 -7.60
C HIS A 241 -16.74 -15.75 -8.03
N VAL A 242 -15.73 -16.12 -7.24
CA VAL A 242 -14.34 -15.86 -7.56
C VAL A 242 -14.08 -16.48 -8.94
N VAL A 243 -14.07 -15.67 -10.00
CA VAL A 243 -13.25 -16.01 -11.16
C VAL A 243 -11.83 -15.84 -10.65
N GLU A 244 -11.33 -16.91 -10.05
CA GLU A 244 -9.91 -17.11 -9.91
C GLU A 244 -9.39 -16.98 -11.33
N GLY A 245 -8.78 -15.84 -11.68
CA GLY A 245 -7.90 -15.78 -12.85
C GLY A 245 -7.01 -17.03 -12.81
N PRO A 246 -6.79 -17.67 -13.97
CA PRO A 246 -6.55 -19.11 -14.07
C PRO A 246 -5.64 -19.59 -12.94
N ARG A 247 -6.17 -20.49 -12.11
CA ARG A 247 -5.34 -21.28 -11.19
C ARG A 247 -4.12 -21.71 -11.98
N CYS A 248 -2.92 -21.31 -11.55
CA CYS A 248 -1.73 -22.00 -12.02
C CYS A 248 -1.94 -23.48 -11.67
N LEU A 249 -2.15 -24.31 -12.70
CA LEU A 249 -2.06 -25.75 -12.62
C LEU A 249 -0.59 -26.13 -12.39
N CYS A 250 -0.01 -25.72 -11.27
CA CYS A 250 1.27 -26.24 -10.76
C CYS A 250 1.01 -26.89 -9.40
N GLY A 251 0.18 -27.93 -9.44
CA GLY A 251 -0.26 -28.69 -8.29
C GLY A 251 -0.42 -30.17 -8.60
N GLN A 252 0.48 -30.77 -9.38
CA GLN A 252 0.66 -32.22 -9.30
C GLN A 252 1.58 -32.50 -8.10
N ARG A 253 0.98 -33.01 -7.02
CA ARG A 253 1.71 -33.73 -5.98
C ARG A 253 2.35 -34.96 -6.63
N PRO A 254 3.65 -35.22 -6.44
CA PRO A 254 4.14 -36.58 -6.55
C PRO A 254 3.44 -37.40 -5.46
N GLN A 255 2.66 -38.40 -5.86
CA GLN A 255 2.45 -39.55 -4.98
C GLN A 255 3.79 -40.30 -4.92
N PHE A 256 4.13 -40.70 -3.70
CA PHE A 256 5.34 -41.41 -3.23
C PHE A 256 6.35 -41.91 -4.27
#